data_AF-A0A8H8C9J5-F1
#
_entry.id   AF-A0A8H8C9J5-F1
#
_cell.length_a   1.000
_cell.length_b   1.000
_cell.length_c   1.000
_cell.angle_alpha   90.00
_cell.angle_beta   90.00
_cell.angle_gamma   90.00
#
_symmetry.space_group_name_H-M   'P 1'
#
loop_
_entity.id
_entity.type
_entity.pdbx_description
1 polymer ?
#
loop_
_entity_poly.entity_id
_entity_poly.type
_entity_poly.pdbx_seq_one_letter_code
_entity_poly.pdbx_strand_id
1 'polypeptide(L)'
;MYISYPADKLRPILHGYFIIAFLLLGILGDECLKKYLKSSLSRSRSTHLKYMTGFLSGWTFISSAWDLRAIPGGLLLGAAMLLVTILSPLTTLIIGALVKDVQISSRCSFPQGMVLHPTGPFTFTGPPVNGRPKLEASNAQIISTVNGGLQGIYTKVNTAPNFQAQTQDVLANWVCADVNDDLTFQPATSPGQITTTLQDKGYQYSNTSNISLGPSLGYEHLVIWSPSDTFTPWDVRASISLNAQPTDDMVIRSFHCAVNNQAADQILASMDSHWCMSDWIQGFQGGCYDGSGTPAISNAGTFIEQYLNAMLMVQAGNNNLLQSVPAGSDATQGCRVTKASVPVEIFALVGVVGVLVLVTLLAWLVLLVVGFCGGKKMRGMRDVLGYVPVSLTGWMLHAAREGGARDGRGREGLVTEVRELRDWRYGVDDEGIGRPMARLLREGA
;
A
#
# COMPACT_ATOMS: atom_id res chain seq x y z
N MET A 1 8.28 5.56 3.91
CA MET A 1 8.49 4.35 4.75
C MET A 1 7.31 3.42 4.52
N TYR A 2 7.53 2.10 4.43
CA TYR A 2 6.45 1.14 4.17
C TYR A 2 6.05 0.42 5.46
N ILE A 3 4.76 0.44 5.77
CA ILE A 3 4.19 -0.26 6.92
C ILE A 3 3.44 -1.49 6.41
N SER A 4 3.60 -2.63 7.07
CA SER A 4 2.97 -3.91 6.68
C SER A 4 1.43 -3.94 6.80
N TYR A 5 0.80 -2.80 7.06
CA TYR A 5 -0.66 -2.66 7.08
C TYR A 5 -1.12 -1.97 5.80
N PRO A 6 -2.29 -2.35 5.25
CA PRO A 6 -2.89 -1.63 4.15
C PRO A 6 -3.39 -0.24 4.61
N ALA A 7 -3.44 0.71 3.68
CA ALA A 7 -3.73 2.11 3.96
C ALA A 7 -5.16 2.32 4.48
N ASP A 8 -6.11 1.51 4.02
CA ASP A 8 -7.51 1.51 4.49
C ASP A 8 -7.64 1.22 5.99
N LYS A 9 -6.75 0.39 6.55
CA LYS A 9 -6.69 0.09 7.99
C LYS A 9 -5.81 1.09 8.74
N LEU A 10 -4.73 1.57 8.13
CA LEU A 10 -3.82 2.47 8.80
C LEU A 10 -4.38 3.89 8.95
N ARG A 11 -5.06 4.42 7.93
CA ARG A 11 -5.70 5.75 7.98
C ARG A 11 -6.62 5.91 9.20
N PRO A 12 -7.61 5.04 9.47
CA PRO A 12 -8.50 5.22 10.62
C PRO A 12 -7.77 5.13 11.96
N ILE A 13 -6.71 4.30 12.07
CA ILE A 13 -5.88 4.25 13.28
C ILE A 13 -5.18 5.60 13.52
N LEU A 14 -4.58 6.16 12.48
CA LEU A 14 -3.92 7.47 12.55
C LEU A 14 -4.94 8.59 12.84
N HIS A 15 -6.11 8.58 12.19
CA HIS A 15 -7.18 9.53 12.50
C HIS A 15 -7.63 9.43 13.96
N GLY A 16 -7.85 8.21 14.46
CA GLY A 16 -8.21 7.97 15.87
C GLY A 16 -7.16 8.52 16.83
N TYR A 17 -5.87 8.30 16.54
CA TYR A 17 -4.76 8.88 17.31
C TYR A 17 -4.84 10.40 17.38
N PHE A 18 -4.98 11.09 16.24
CA PHE A 18 -5.03 12.55 16.23
C PHE A 18 -6.29 13.10 16.91
N ILE A 19 -7.46 12.47 16.71
CA ILE A 19 -8.70 12.88 17.38
C ILE A 19 -8.53 12.80 18.90
N ILE A 20 -8.01 11.69 19.41
CA ILE A 20 -7.78 11.50 20.86
C ILE A 20 -6.76 12.52 21.36
N ALA A 21 -5.66 12.73 20.63
CA ALA A 21 -4.62 13.67 21.03
C ALA A 21 -5.13 15.13 21.09
N PHE A 22 -5.90 15.57 20.08
CA PHE A 22 -6.50 16.91 20.08
C PHE A 22 -7.58 17.08 21.15
N LEU A 23 -8.35 16.02 21.43
CA LEU A 23 -9.31 16.02 22.53
C LEU A 23 -8.61 16.15 23.89
N LEU A 24 -7.51 15.41 24.10
CA LEU A 24 -6.68 15.54 25.30
C LEU A 24 -6.06 16.94 25.43
N LEU A 25 -5.58 17.52 24.34
CA LEU A 25 -5.09 18.90 24.31
C LEU A 25 -6.18 19.89 24.72
N GLY A 26 -7.41 19.71 24.23
CA GLY A 26 -8.55 20.53 24.62
C GLY A 26 -8.85 20.45 26.12
N ILE A 27 -8.98 19.24 26.66
CA ILE A 27 -9.31 18.99 28.07
C ILE A 27 -8.19 19.51 28.99
N LEU A 28 -6.93 19.17 28.70
CA LEU A 28 -5.78 19.62 29.49
C LEU A 28 -5.60 21.14 29.40
N GLY A 29 -5.82 21.71 28.22
CA GLY A 29 -5.78 23.14 27.97
C GLY A 29 -6.83 23.91 28.78
N ASP A 30 -8.06 23.40 28.84
CA ASP A 30 -9.14 23.97 29.66
C ASP A 30 -8.78 23.98 31.15
N GLU A 31 -8.28 22.85 31.66
CA GLU A 31 -7.87 22.74 33.06
C GLU A 31 -6.66 23.62 33.38
N CYS A 32 -5.71 23.76 32.44
CA CYS A 32 -4.60 24.71 32.57
C CYS A 32 -5.11 26.15 32.67
N LEU A 33 -5.98 26.57 31.75
CA LEU A 33 -6.52 27.93 31.71
C LEU A 33 -7.31 28.24 32.99
N LYS A 34 -8.13 27.30 33.45
CA LYS A 34 -8.88 27.42 34.71
C LYS A 34 -7.98 27.61 35.90
N LYS A 35 -6.91 26.81 36.03
CA LYS A 35 -5.94 26.95 37.14
C LYS A 35 -5.15 28.26 37.04
N TYR A 36 -4.73 28.63 35.85
CA TYR A 36 -4.03 29.89 35.59
C TYR A 36 -4.88 31.10 36.00
N LEU A 37 -6.14 31.15 35.56
CA LEU A 37 -7.08 32.23 35.90
C LEU A 37 -7.36 32.28 37.40
N LYS A 38 -7.54 31.13 38.06
CA LYS A 38 -7.67 31.08 39.53
C LYS A 38 -6.43 31.64 40.22
N SER A 39 -5.24 31.30 39.74
CA SER A 39 -3.98 31.84 40.28
C SER A 39 -3.88 33.35 40.05
N SER A 40 -4.22 33.83 38.85
CA SER A 40 -4.22 35.26 38.51
C SER A 40 -5.19 36.05 39.39
N LEU A 41 -6.47 35.62 39.47
CA LEU A 41 -7.49 36.22 40.32
C LEU A 41 -7.08 36.24 41.80
N SER A 42 -6.37 35.21 42.27
CA SER A 42 -5.84 35.18 43.64
C SER A 42 -4.78 36.23 43.93
N ARG A 43 -4.05 36.68 42.91
CA ARG A 43 -2.98 37.67 43.04
C ARG A 43 -3.45 39.09 42.76
N SER A 44 -4.23 39.30 41.69
CA SER A 44 -4.60 40.63 41.20
C SER A 44 -6.03 41.07 41.55
N ARG A 45 -6.85 40.21 42.16
CA ARG A 45 -8.29 40.39 42.45
C ARG A 45 -9.20 40.67 41.24
N SER A 46 -8.66 40.99 40.07
CA SER A 46 -9.38 41.15 38.79
C SER A 46 -8.54 40.65 37.60
N THR A 47 -9.22 40.20 36.53
CA THR A 47 -8.62 39.74 35.27
C THR A 47 -9.47 40.20 34.09
N HIS A 48 -8.88 40.54 32.94
CA HIS A 48 -9.66 40.93 31.75
C HIS A 48 -10.46 39.74 31.19
N LEU A 49 -11.67 40.03 30.72
CA LEU A 49 -12.60 39.04 30.19
C LEU A 49 -12.05 38.30 28.96
N LYS A 50 -11.24 38.99 28.14
CA LYS A 50 -10.55 38.41 26.97
C LYS A 50 -9.64 37.20 27.28
N TYR A 51 -9.25 37.01 28.54
CA TYR A 51 -8.44 35.87 28.97
C TYR A 51 -9.28 34.69 29.49
N MET A 52 -10.61 34.82 29.56
CA MET A 52 -11.52 33.87 30.21
C MET A 52 -12.44 33.13 29.22
N THR A 53 -11.91 32.71 28.08
CA THR A 53 -12.70 32.20 26.95
C THR A 53 -12.77 30.67 26.85
N GLY A 54 -12.12 29.93 27.75
CA GLY A 54 -11.94 28.48 27.60
C GLY A 54 -10.90 28.14 26.53
N PHE A 55 -10.58 26.85 26.39
CA PHE A 55 -9.77 26.30 25.31
C PHE A 55 -10.64 26.16 24.07
N LEU A 56 -10.50 27.13 23.18
CA LEU A 56 -11.25 27.18 21.93
C LEU A 56 -10.51 26.39 20.85
N SER A 57 -11.26 25.71 19.98
CA SER A 57 -10.72 25.01 18.83
C SER A 57 -11.59 25.22 17.59
N GLY A 58 -10.95 25.19 16.42
CA GLY A 58 -11.66 25.31 15.14
C GLY A 58 -12.17 26.73 14.90
N TRP A 59 -13.37 26.83 14.33
CA TRP A 59 -13.98 28.12 13.97
C TRP A 59 -14.23 29.03 15.17
N THR A 60 -14.54 28.46 16.34
CA THR A 60 -14.85 29.23 17.55
C THR A 60 -13.66 30.03 18.06
N PHE A 61 -12.44 29.53 17.87
CA PHE A 61 -11.22 30.28 18.18
C PHE A 61 -11.08 31.49 17.25
N ILE A 62 -11.25 31.29 15.95
CA ILE A 62 -11.08 32.34 14.92
C ILE A 62 -12.12 33.45 15.12
N SER A 63 -13.40 33.08 15.27
CA SER A 63 -14.47 34.05 15.49
C SER A 63 -14.25 34.82 16.79
N SER A 64 -13.89 34.14 17.87
CA SER A 64 -13.63 34.79 19.16
C SER A 64 -12.42 35.72 19.10
N ALA A 65 -11.34 35.35 18.41
CA ALA A 65 -10.17 36.20 18.24
C ALA A 65 -10.49 37.45 17.41
N TRP A 66 -11.32 37.31 16.37
CA TRP A 66 -11.80 38.40 15.54
C TRP A 66 -12.69 39.37 16.33
N ASP A 67 -13.68 38.83 17.03
CA ASP A 67 -14.66 39.60 17.80
C ASP A 67 -14.03 40.32 19.00
N LEU A 68 -13.09 39.66 19.68
CA LEU A 68 -12.34 40.26 20.79
C LEU A 68 -11.18 41.17 20.32
N ARG A 69 -10.84 41.15 19.03
CA ARG A 69 -9.62 41.76 18.45
C ARG A 69 -8.35 41.47 19.26
N ALA A 70 -8.30 40.29 19.89
CA ALA A 70 -7.26 39.88 20.82
C ALA A 70 -7.16 38.35 20.86
N ILE A 71 -5.97 37.83 21.17
CA ILE A 71 -5.74 36.39 21.27
C ILE A 71 -6.37 35.86 22.58
N PRO A 72 -7.38 34.96 22.51
CA PRO A 72 -8.02 34.39 23.69
C PRO A 72 -7.03 33.57 24.52
N GLY A 73 -7.11 33.69 25.86
CA GLY A 73 -6.24 32.97 26.79
C GLY A 73 -4.80 33.48 26.91
N GLY A 74 -4.44 34.56 26.20
CA GLY A 74 -3.11 35.17 26.24
C GLY A 74 -2.14 34.58 25.21
N LEU A 75 -0.91 35.10 25.15
CA LEU A 75 0.02 34.81 24.05
C LEU A 75 0.37 33.32 23.93
N LEU A 76 0.75 32.67 25.02
CA LEU A 76 1.20 31.27 25.01
C LEU A 76 0.05 30.28 24.80
N LEU A 77 -1.03 30.38 25.59
CA LEU A 77 -2.17 29.47 25.49
C LEU A 77 -2.96 29.70 24.21
N GLY A 78 -3.10 30.95 23.78
CA GLY A 78 -3.75 31.25 22.51
C GLY A 78 -2.94 30.83 21.28
N ALA A 79 -1.60 30.86 21.34
CA ALA A 79 -0.76 30.27 20.30
C ALA A 79 -0.96 28.74 20.22
N ALA A 80 -1.09 28.06 21.36
CA ALA A 80 -1.40 26.63 21.40
C ALA A 80 -2.80 26.33 20.83
N MET A 81 -3.82 27.14 21.16
CA MET A 81 -5.18 27.02 20.61
C MET A 81 -5.20 27.24 19.09
N LEU A 82 -4.49 28.25 18.59
CA LEU A 82 -4.35 28.51 17.15
C LEU A 82 -3.71 27.31 16.44
N LEU A 83 -2.65 26.77 17.02
CA LEU A 83 -1.92 25.66 16.43
C LEU A 83 -2.78 24.39 16.39
N VAL A 84 -3.52 24.08 17.47
CA VAL A 84 -4.50 22.97 17.48
C VAL A 84 -5.62 23.19 16.46
N THR A 85 -6.09 24.43 16.32
CA THR A 85 -7.13 24.82 15.37
C THR A 85 -6.71 24.58 13.92
N ILE A 86 -5.45 24.86 13.59
CA ILE A 86 -4.90 24.62 12.24
C ILE A 86 -4.59 23.14 12.04
N LEU A 87 -3.92 22.50 13.01
CA LEU A 87 -3.46 21.12 12.85
C LEU A 87 -4.61 20.10 12.80
N SER A 88 -5.69 20.30 13.54
CA SER A 88 -6.81 19.35 13.61
C SER A 88 -7.44 18.99 12.24
N PRO A 89 -7.88 19.96 11.40
CA PRO A 89 -8.35 19.65 10.06
C PRO A 89 -7.21 19.24 9.11
N LEU A 90 -6.04 19.85 9.27
CA LEU A 90 -4.89 19.61 8.39
C LEU A 90 -4.38 18.16 8.50
N THR A 91 -4.30 17.59 9.71
CA THR A 91 -3.88 16.20 9.91
C THR A 91 -4.82 15.24 9.20
N THR A 92 -6.12 15.53 9.20
CA THR A 92 -7.13 14.71 8.54
C THR A 92 -6.94 14.72 7.03
N LEU A 93 -6.72 15.90 6.44
CA LEU A 93 -6.45 16.03 5.00
C LEU A 93 -5.12 15.39 4.61
N ILE A 94 -4.06 15.61 5.39
CA ILE A 94 -2.73 15.06 5.15
C ILE A 94 -2.76 13.53 5.19
N ILE A 95 -3.39 12.91 6.19
CA ILE A 95 -3.49 11.45 6.28
C ILE A 95 -4.23 10.87 5.07
N GLY A 96 -5.36 11.48 4.69
CA GLY A 96 -6.15 11.03 3.54
C GLY A 96 -5.38 11.17 2.22
N ALA A 97 -4.62 12.26 2.05
CA ALA A 97 -3.89 12.54 0.83
C ALA A 97 -2.58 11.75 0.71
N LEU A 98 -1.86 11.54 1.81
CA LEU A 98 -0.49 11.03 1.80
C LEU A 98 -0.35 9.54 2.13
N VAL A 99 -1.22 8.98 2.96
CA VAL A 99 -1.18 7.54 3.25
C VAL A 99 -1.84 6.81 2.09
N LYS A 100 -1.05 6.21 1.20
CA LYS A 100 -1.55 5.50 0.03
C LYS A 100 -1.08 4.05 0.03
N ASP A 101 -1.91 3.19 -0.55
CA ASP A 101 -1.51 1.83 -0.85
C ASP A 101 -0.49 1.84 -1.98
N VAL A 102 0.61 1.14 -1.75
CA VAL A 102 1.63 0.90 -2.75
C VAL A 102 1.87 -0.60 -2.79
N GLN A 103 1.90 -1.13 -4.02
CA GLN A 103 2.27 -2.50 -4.24
C GLN A 103 3.79 -2.61 -4.25
N ILE A 104 4.33 -3.48 -3.40
CA ILE A 104 5.77 -3.72 -3.33
C ILE A 104 6.07 -5.21 -3.45
N SER A 105 7.27 -5.52 -3.96
CA SER A 105 7.80 -6.87 -3.97
C SER A 105 8.15 -7.33 -2.56
N SER A 106 7.73 -8.54 -2.21
CA SER A 106 7.93 -9.16 -0.90
C SER A 106 8.02 -10.68 -1.05
N ARG A 107 8.16 -11.36 0.08
CA ARG A 107 8.11 -12.82 0.21
C ARG A 107 6.81 -13.22 0.90
N CYS A 108 6.05 -14.11 0.27
CA CYS A 108 4.81 -14.66 0.82
C CYS A 108 5.02 -16.13 1.17
N SER A 109 4.24 -16.62 2.14
CA SER A 109 4.19 -18.05 2.42
C SER A 109 3.70 -18.83 1.19
N PHE A 110 4.35 -19.95 0.90
CA PHE A 110 3.92 -20.92 -0.08
C PHE A 110 3.21 -22.07 0.64
N PRO A 111 1.87 -22.15 0.59
CA PRO A 111 1.15 -23.20 1.30
C PRO A 111 1.28 -24.55 0.59
N GLN A 112 0.95 -24.57 -0.70
CA GLN A 112 0.86 -25.76 -1.53
C GLN A 112 0.91 -25.35 -3.00
N GLY A 113 1.39 -26.23 -3.85
CA GLY A 113 1.43 -26.04 -5.29
C GLY A 113 2.29 -27.10 -5.96
N MET A 114 2.85 -26.74 -7.10
CA MET A 114 3.91 -27.51 -7.76
C MET A 114 5.25 -27.10 -7.18
N VAL A 115 6.03 -28.08 -6.73
CA VAL A 115 7.37 -27.90 -6.19
C VAL A 115 8.31 -28.70 -7.08
N LEU A 116 9.33 -28.05 -7.63
CA LEU A 116 10.28 -28.70 -8.52
C LEU A 116 11.33 -29.47 -7.72
N HIS A 117 11.58 -30.70 -8.14
CA HIS A 117 12.65 -31.55 -7.61
C HIS A 117 13.70 -31.75 -8.69
N PRO A 118 14.74 -30.90 -8.76
CA PRO A 118 15.71 -30.92 -9.87
C PRO A 118 16.53 -32.22 -9.93
N THR A 119 16.61 -32.98 -8.83
CA THR A 119 17.42 -34.20 -8.70
C THR A 119 16.60 -35.51 -8.76
N GLY A 120 15.28 -35.44 -8.97
CA GLY A 120 14.40 -36.61 -9.05
C GLY A 120 13.95 -37.21 -7.70
N PRO A 121 13.25 -38.36 -7.71
CA PRO A 121 12.91 -39.18 -8.86
C PRO A 121 11.81 -38.56 -9.74
N PHE A 122 12.01 -38.63 -11.07
CA PHE A 122 11.02 -38.21 -12.06
C PHE A 122 10.09 -39.39 -12.39
N THR A 123 8.78 -39.14 -12.39
CA THR A 123 7.78 -40.22 -12.60
C THR A 123 7.45 -40.48 -14.06
N PHE A 124 7.89 -39.61 -14.97
CA PHE A 124 7.59 -39.68 -16.40
C PHE A 124 8.86 -39.49 -17.22
N THR A 125 8.98 -40.17 -18.35
CA THR A 125 10.04 -39.94 -19.34
C THR A 125 9.77 -38.69 -20.20
N GLY A 126 8.53 -38.19 -20.18
CA GLY A 126 8.20 -36.86 -20.66
C GLY A 126 6.93 -36.33 -19.99
N PRO A 127 6.84 -35.01 -19.78
CA PRO A 127 5.75 -34.41 -19.02
C PRO A 127 4.44 -34.45 -19.82
N PRO A 128 3.30 -34.78 -19.18
CA PRO A 128 2.00 -34.74 -19.85
C PRO A 128 1.66 -33.35 -20.41
N VAL A 129 1.23 -33.30 -21.66
CA VAL A 129 0.81 -32.07 -22.38
C VAL A 129 -0.55 -31.53 -21.96
N ASN A 130 -1.34 -32.37 -21.28
CA ASN A 130 -2.71 -32.10 -20.90
C ASN A 130 -2.84 -32.19 -19.38
N GLY A 131 -3.21 -31.08 -18.75
CA GLY A 131 -3.43 -31.08 -17.32
C GLY A 131 -3.39 -29.70 -16.71
N ARG A 132 -3.90 -29.63 -15.49
CA ARG A 132 -3.83 -28.42 -14.67
C ARG A 132 -2.39 -27.97 -14.40
N PRO A 133 -1.40 -28.85 -14.13
CA PRO A 133 -0.02 -28.42 -13.86
C PRO A 133 0.60 -27.61 -15.00
N LYS A 134 0.38 -28.00 -16.26
CA LYS A 134 0.79 -27.19 -17.43
C LYS A 134 0.16 -25.81 -17.41
N LEU A 135 -1.16 -25.72 -17.21
CA LEU A 135 -1.86 -24.43 -17.17
C LEU A 135 -1.32 -23.53 -16.06
N GLU A 136 -1.09 -24.06 -14.85
CA GLU A 136 -0.54 -23.28 -13.75
C GLU A 136 0.91 -22.86 -14.02
N ALA A 137 1.74 -23.74 -14.61
CA ALA A 137 3.11 -23.44 -15.00
C ALA A 137 3.19 -22.29 -16.02
N SER A 138 2.32 -22.32 -17.04
CA SER A 138 2.21 -21.25 -18.04
C SER A 138 1.64 -19.96 -17.43
N ASN A 139 0.56 -20.05 -16.66
CA ASN A 139 -0.08 -18.89 -16.03
C ASN A 139 0.84 -18.19 -15.04
N ALA A 140 1.63 -18.92 -14.26
CA ALA A 140 2.56 -18.33 -13.31
C ALA A 140 3.63 -17.47 -14.00
N GLN A 141 4.05 -17.85 -15.22
CA GLN A 141 4.97 -17.04 -16.01
C GLN A 141 4.33 -15.71 -16.43
N ILE A 142 3.10 -15.77 -16.93
CA ILE A 142 2.33 -14.58 -17.32
C ILE A 142 2.05 -13.70 -16.09
N ILE A 143 1.61 -14.28 -14.98
CA ILE A 143 1.30 -13.55 -13.74
C ILE A 143 2.56 -12.87 -13.19
N SER A 144 3.70 -13.58 -13.18
CA SER A 144 4.97 -13.03 -12.74
C SER A 144 5.36 -11.81 -13.58
N THR A 145 5.37 -11.93 -14.91
CA THR A 145 5.76 -10.83 -15.81
C THR A 145 4.80 -9.65 -15.74
N VAL A 146 3.49 -9.88 -15.68
CA VAL A 146 2.46 -8.84 -15.47
C VAL A 146 2.65 -8.12 -14.13
N ASN A 147 3.08 -8.84 -13.09
CA ASN A 147 3.41 -8.25 -11.80
C ASN A 147 4.82 -7.63 -11.73
N GLY A 148 5.55 -7.54 -12.85
CA GLY A 148 6.91 -6.98 -12.92
C GLY A 148 7.98 -7.89 -12.31
N GLY A 149 7.74 -9.20 -12.27
CA GLY A 149 8.69 -10.23 -11.88
C GLY A 149 9.47 -10.80 -13.06
N LEU A 150 10.34 -11.76 -12.77
CA LEU A 150 11.13 -12.47 -13.78
C LEU A 150 10.30 -13.59 -14.42
N GLN A 151 10.61 -13.92 -15.69
CA GLN A 151 10.17 -15.13 -16.36
C GLN A 151 11.21 -16.25 -16.15
N GLY A 152 10.77 -17.50 -16.03
CA GLY A 152 11.68 -18.64 -15.97
C GLY A 152 11.02 -19.94 -15.53
N ILE A 153 11.88 -20.92 -15.26
CA ILE A 153 11.55 -22.19 -14.60
C ILE A 153 11.57 -21.91 -13.10
N TYR A 154 10.40 -21.81 -12.48
CA TYR A 154 10.30 -21.49 -11.06
C TYR A 154 10.44 -22.73 -10.20
N THR A 155 11.19 -22.64 -9.11
CA THR A 155 11.33 -23.72 -8.13
C THR A 155 10.00 -24.13 -7.49
N LYS A 156 9.06 -23.19 -7.39
CA LYS A 156 7.74 -23.37 -6.80
C LYS A 156 6.71 -22.55 -7.57
N VAL A 157 5.55 -23.13 -7.82
CA VAL A 157 4.44 -22.49 -8.55
C VAL A 157 3.11 -22.81 -7.87
N ASN A 158 2.25 -21.81 -7.74
CA ASN A 158 0.87 -21.99 -7.32
C ASN A 158 -0.07 -21.03 -8.07
N THR A 159 -1.35 -21.05 -7.72
CA THR A 159 -2.41 -20.24 -8.33
C THR A 159 -2.47 -18.81 -7.79
N ALA A 160 -1.44 -18.33 -7.07
CA ALA A 160 -1.51 -17.05 -6.40
C ALA A 160 -1.49 -15.89 -7.41
N PRO A 161 -2.53 -15.03 -7.46
CA PRO A 161 -2.63 -13.95 -8.45
C PRO A 161 -1.60 -12.84 -8.22
N ASN A 162 -1.04 -12.77 -7.02
CA ASN A 162 -0.01 -11.82 -6.65
C ASN A 162 1.41 -12.41 -6.77
N PHE A 163 1.59 -13.55 -7.44
CA PHE A 163 2.91 -14.13 -7.66
C PHE A 163 3.79 -13.15 -8.46
N GLN A 164 5.03 -12.99 -8.00
CA GLN A 164 6.04 -12.15 -8.65
C GLN A 164 7.39 -12.80 -8.41
N ALA A 165 7.89 -13.56 -9.38
CA ALA A 165 9.13 -14.30 -9.22
C ALA A 165 10.32 -13.36 -9.05
N GLN A 166 11.13 -13.65 -8.03
CA GLN A 166 12.42 -13.00 -7.80
C GLN A 166 13.54 -13.94 -8.24
N THR A 167 14.78 -13.45 -8.28
CA THR A 167 15.94 -14.24 -8.74
C THR A 167 16.08 -15.58 -8.02
N GLN A 168 15.78 -15.64 -6.72
CA GLN A 168 15.83 -16.87 -5.93
C GLN A 168 14.69 -17.87 -6.21
N ASP A 169 13.60 -17.41 -6.82
CA ASP A 169 12.48 -18.28 -7.20
C ASP A 169 12.73 -18.94 -8.57
N VAL A 170 13.63 -18.37 -9.39
CA VAL A 170 13.97 -18.84 -10.74
C VAL A 170 15.16 -19.80 -10.67
N LEU A 171 14.93 -21.05 -11.07
CA LEU A 171 15.96 -22.09 -11.17
C LEU A 171 16.85 -21.86 -12.39
N ALA A 172 16.20 -21.68 -13.55
CA ALA A 172 16.81 -21.49 -14.85
C ALA A 172 15.81 -20.81 -15.80
N ASN A 173 16.23 -20.48 -17.01
CA ASN A 173 15.34 -19.97 -18.05
C ASN A 173 15.83 -20.43 -19.43
N TRP A 174 14.90 -20.81 -20.30
CA TRP A 174 15.17 -20.94 -21.73
C TRP A 174 15.40 -19.56 -22.34
N VAL A 175 16.46 -19.44 -23.14
CA VAL A 175 16.79 -18.23 -23.89
C VAL A 175 16.81 -18.57 -25.36
N CYS A 176 15.90 -17.96 -26.13
CA CYS A 176 15.74 -18.19 -27.55
C CYS A 176 16.28 -17.00 -28.35
N ALA A 177 17.32 -17.24 -29.14
CA ALA A 177 17.87 -16.26 -30.07
C ALA A 177 17.31 -16.49 -31.47
N ASP A 178 16.88 -15.41 -32.13
CA ASP A 178 16.55 -15.42 -33.55
C ASP A 178 17.83 -15.68 -34.37
N VAL A 179 17.74 -16.60 -35.33
CA VAL A 179 18.84 -16.89 -36.26
C VAL A 179 19.09 -15.71 -37.22
N ASN A 180 18.08 -14.86 -37.44
CA ASN A 180 18.09 -13.70 -38.33
C ASN A 180 18.42 -14.05 -39.80
N ASP A 181 18.03 -15.25 -40.26
CA ASP A 181 18.05 -15.66 -41.68
C ASP A 181 16.70 -16.29 -42.04
N ASP A 182 15.68 -15.45 -42.26
CA ASP A 182 14.35 -15.89 -42.66
C ASP A 182 14.41 -16.55 -44.05
N LEU A 183 13.87 -17.76 -44.19
CA LEU A 183 13.84 -18.49 -45.47
C LEU A 183 12.46 -18.37 -46.12
N THR A 184 12.43 -18.14 -47.43
CA THR A 184 11.17 -18.09 -48.19
C THR A 184 11.01 -19.33 -49.05
N PHE A 185 9.85 -19.96 -48.96
CA PHE A 185 9.47 -21.15 -49.73
C PHE A 185 8.20 -20.88 -50.54
N GLN A 186 8.07 -21.56 -51.67
CA GLN A 186 6.84 -21.51 -52.46
C GLN A 186 5.68 -22.19 -51.70
N PRO A 187 4.42 -21.77 -51.88
CA PRO A 187 3.27 -22.24 -51.07
C PRO A 187 3.05 -23.76 -51.10
N ALA A 188 3.40 -24.40 -52.23
CA ALA A 188 3.25 -25.85 -52.45
C ALA A 188 4.42 -26.69 -51.91
N THR A 189 5.43 -26.09 -51.27
CA THR A 189 6.59 -26.82 -50.73
C THR A 189 6.16 -27.69 -49.55
N SER A 190 6.45 -28.98 -49.59
CA SER A 190 6.04 -29.89 -48.52
C SER A 190 6.80 -29.62 -47.20
N PRO A 191 6.17 -29.81 -46.02
CA PRO A 191 6.86 -29.71 -44.73
C PRO A 191 8.11 -30.56 -44.63
N GLY A 192 8.14 -31.73 -45.29
CA GLY A 192 9.33 -32.58 -45.36
C GLY A 192 10.51 -31.92 -46.08
N GLN A 193 10.28 -31.33 -47.25
CA GLN A 193 11.33 -30.60 -48.00
C GLN A 193 11.81 -29.35 -47.26
N ILE A 194 10.90 -28.62 -46.61
CA ILE A 194 11.24 -27.47 -45.75
C ILE A 194 12.13 -27.96 -44.60
N THR A 195 11.76 -29.06 -43.94
CA THR A 195 12.52 -29.65 -42.84
C THR A 195 13.93 -30.05 -43.28
N THR A 196 14.09 -30.73 -44.42
CA THR A 196 15.41 -31.08 -44.97
C THR A 196 16.25 -29.84 -45.25
N THR A 197 15.66 -28.81 -45.86
CA THR A 197 16.37 -27.54 -46.15
C THR A 197 16.84 -26.86 -44.85
N LEU A 198 15.99 -26.85 -43.82
CA LEU A 198 16.34 -26.31 -42.51
C LEU A 198 17.44 -27.12 -41.83
N GLN A 199 17.45 -28.45 -41.96
CA GLN A 199 18.50 -29.31 -41.44
C GLN A 199 19.83 -29.06 -42.16
N ASP A 200 19.82 -28.95 -43.49
CA ASP A 200 21.00 -28.69 -44.31
C ASP A 200 21.64 -27.33 -43.98
N LYS A 201 20.81 -26.32 -43.66
CA LYS A 201 21.27 -25.01 -43.17
C LYS A 201 21.69 -24.99 -41.70
N GLY A 202 21.46 -26.08 -40.96
CA GLY A 202 21.72 -26.14 -39.52
C GLY A 202 20.72 -25.32 -38.69
N TYR A 203 19.51 -25.08 -39.18
CA TYR A 203 18.41 -24.43 -38.45
C TYR A 203 17.49 -25.43 -37.74
N GLN A 204 17.67 -26.73 -37.99
CA GLN A 204 17.05 -27.82 -37.27
C GLN A 204 18.09 -28.93 -37.01
N TYR A 205 17.88 -29.73 -35.96
CA TYR A 205 18.61 -30.98 -35.70
C TYR A 205 17.95 -32.14 -36.46
N SER A 206 18.52 -33.35 -36.38
CA SER A 206 18.00 -34.53 -37.11
C SER A 206 16.63 -35.01 -36.61
N ASN A 207 16.36 -34.89 -35.30
CA ASN A 207 15.18 -35.45 -34.63
C ASN A 207 14.00 -34.47 -34.63
N THR A 208 13.53 -34.09 -35.81
CA THR A 208 12.47 -33.08 -35.98
C THR A 208 11.06 -33.61 -35.78
N SER A 209 10.23 -32.80 -35.13
CA SER A 209 8.78 -32.92 -35.15
C SER A 209 8.20 -31.71 -35.88
N ASN A 210 7.17 -31.92 -36.70
CA ASN A 210 6.48 -30.85 -37.42
C ASN A 210 4.97 -31.04 -37.41
N ILE A 211 4.23 -29.93 -37.47
CA ILE A 211 2.79 -29.90 -37.65
C ILE A 211 2.40 -28.67 -38.46
N SER A 212 1.39 -28.82 -39.32
CA SER A 212 0.87 -27.77 -40.19
C SER A 212 -0.63 -27.97 -40.40
N LEU A 213 -1.31 -26.91 -40.84
CA LEU A 213 -2.67 -26.97 -41.34
C LEU A 213 -2.67 -26.92 -42.88
N GLY A 214 -3.54 -27.72 -43.51
CA GLY A 214 -3.80 -27.66 -44.95
C GLY A 214 -3.24 -28.83 -45.79
N PRO A 215 -4.05 -29.43 -46.68
CA PRO A 215 -3.56 -30.37 -47.68
C PRO A 215 -4.05 -30.12 -49.13
N SER A 216 -4.59 -28.93 -49.49
CA SER A 216 -5.19 -28.72 -50.83
C SER A 216 -4.69 -27.54 -51.67
N LEU A 217 -4.28 -26.41 -51.09
CA LEU A 217 -3.77 -25.23 -51.83
C LEU A 217 -2.41 -24.72 -51.33
N GLY A 218 -1.86 -25.37 -50.31
CA GLY A 218 -0.64 -24.99 -49.60
C GLY A 218 -0.79 -25.27 -48.10
N TYR A 219 0.26 -24.94 -47.35
CA TYR A 219 0.32 -25.15 -45.91
C TYR A 219 0.26 -23.81 -45.18
N GLU A 220 -0.53 -23.74 -44.11
CA GLU A 220 -0.52 -22.64 -43.15
C GLU A 220 -0.13 -23.15 -41.77
N HIS A 221 0.30 -22.23 -40.90
CA HIS A 221 0.63 -22.50 -39.50
C HIS A 221 1.65 -23.64 -39.30
N LEU A 222 2.65 -23.71 -40.16
CA LEU A 222 3.70 -24.71 -40.02
C LEU A 222 4.59 -24.33 -38.84
N VAL A 223 4.75 -25.26 -37.91
CA VAL A 223 5.78 -25.19 -36.88
C VAL A 223 6.62 -26.45 -36.92
N ILE A 224 7.92 -26.27 -36.75
CA ILE A 224 8.92 -27.34 -36.76
C ILE A 224 9.82 -27.12 -35.56
N TRP A 225 10.12 -28.16 -34.80
CA TRP A 225 11.15 -28.06 -33.78
C TRP A 225 11.91 -29.36 -33.62
N SER A 226 13.09 -29.27 -33.03
CA SER A 226 13.96 -30.41 -32.81
C SER A 226 14.82 -30.20 -31.57
N PRO A 227 15.02 -31.24 -30.76
CA PRO A 227 16.02 -31.25 -29.70
C PRO A 227 17.40 -31.64 -30.27
N SER A 228 18.47 -31.16 -29.63
CA SER A 228 19.85 -31.49 -30.03
C SER A 228 20.24 -32.94 -29.71
N ASP A 229 19.67 -33.51 -28.64
CA ASP A 229 20.02 -34.84 -28.11
C ASP A 229 18.89 -35.37 -27.21
N THR A 230 18.99 -36.63 -26.75
CA THR A 230 18.00 -37.32 -25.91
C THR A 230 18.67 -37.90 -24.65
N PHE A 231 18.04 -37.79 -23.48
CA PHE A 231 18.58 -38.25 -22.18
C PHE A 231 19.92 -37.63 -21.76
N THR A 232 20.25 -36.48 -22.33
CA THR A 232 21.37 -35.61 -21.94
C THR A 232 20.85 -34.17 -21.86
N PRO A 233 21.57 -33.19 -21.29
CA PRO A 233 21.19 -31.79 -21.45
C PRO A 233 21.11 -31.43 -22.94
N TRP A 234 19.98 -30.90 -23.39
CA TRP A 234 19.69 -30.63 -24.80
C TRP A 234 19.23 -29.20 -25.03
N ASP A 235 19.51 -28.71 -26.24
CA ASP A 235 19.03 -27.43 -26.78
C ASP A 235 17.88 -27.67 -27.76
N VAL A 236 17.14 -26.61 -28.09
CA VAL A 236 16.03 -26.66 -29.04
C VAL A 236 16.29 -25.75 -30.22
N ARG A 237 16.01 -26.25 -31.41
CA ARG A 237 15.81 -25.40 -32.59
C ARG A 237 14.35 -25.41 -32.97
N ALA A 238 13.77 -24.24 -33.15
CA ALA A 238 12.36 -24.08 -33.50
C ALA A 238 12.24 -23.19 -34.73
N SER A 239 11.34 -23.53 -35.63
CA SER A 239 11.02 -22.79 -36.84
C SER A 239 9.52 -22.62 -36.93
N ILE A 240 9.08 -21.41 -37.28
CA ILE A 240 7.66 -21.07 -37.43
C ILE A 240 7.43 -20.41 -38.78
N SER A 241 6.27 -20.64 -39.37
CA SER A 241 5.84 -19.96 -40.57
C SER A 241 5.17 -18.63 -40.24
N LEU A 242 5.54 -17.57 -40.96
CA LEU A 242 5.02 -16.22 -40.75
C LEU A 242 3.85 -15.90 -41.70
N ASN A 243 3.59 -16.75 -42.68
CA ASN A 243 2.51 -16.57 -43.64
C ASN A 243 1.14 -16.69 -42.96
N ALA A 244 0.22 -15.80 -43.35
CA ALA A 244 -1.15 -15.81 -42.87
C ALA A 244 -2.05 -16.72 -43.71
N GLN A 245 -1.82 -16.78 -45.02
CA GLN A 245 -2.64 -17.56 -45.95
C GLN A 245 -1.84 -18.73 -46.56
N PRO A 246 -2.51 -19.83 -46.92
CA PRO A 246 -1.86 -21.01 -47.50
C PRO A 246 -1.37 -20.79 -48.93
N THR A 247 -1.82 -19.73 -49.61
CA THR A 247 -1.39 -19.38 -50.99
C THR A 247 -0.21 -18.42 -51.03
N ASP A 248 0.16 -17.84 -49.90
CA ASP A 248 1.27 -16.89 -49.82
C ASP A 248 2.60 -17.65 -49.77
N ASP A 249 3.67 -17.00 -50.24
CA ASP A 249 5.02 -17.51 -50.03
C ASP A 249 5.24 -17.73 -48.53
N MET A 250 5.71 -18.92 -48.19
CA MET A 250 5.92 -19.33 -46.81
C MET A 250 7.26 -18.81 -46.33
N VAL A 251 7.22 -17.76 -45.51
CA VAL A 251 8.41 -17.24 -44.82
C VAL A 251 8.57 -18.00 -43.50
N ILE A 252 9.71 -18.67 -43.32
CA ILE A 252 10.06 -19.40 -42.10
C ILE A 252 11.09 -18.62 -41.31
N ARG A 253 10.80 -18.37 -40.04
CA ARG A 253 11.74 -17.82 -39.06
C ARG A 253 12.23 -18.91 -38.12
N SER A 254 13.52 -18.91 -37.83
CA SER A 254 14.17 -19.92 -36.99
C SER A 254 14.77 -19.34 -35.71
N PHE A 255 14.70 -20.11 -34.64
CA PHE A 255 15.17 -19.78 -33.30
C PHE A 255 16.08 -20.88 -32.77
N HIS A 256 17.12 -20.48 -32.06
CA HIS A 256 17.98 -21.36 -31.27
C HIS A 256 17.75 -21.07 -29.78
N CYS A 257 17.27 -22.08 -29.06
CA CYS A 257 16.94 -21.98 -27.65
C CYS A 257 17.86 -22.87 -26.82
N ALA A 258 18.45 -22.30 -25.77
CA ALA A 258 19.29 -23.01 -24.81
C ALA A 258 18.92 -22.61 -23.38
N VAL A 259 19.18 -23.47 -22.41
CA VAL A 259 18.97 -23.13 -21.00
C VAL A 259 20.17 -22.36 -20.45
N ASN A 260 19.91 -21.26 -19.76
CA ASN A 260 20.95 -20.35 -19.26
C ASN A 260 21.69 -20.82 -17.98
N ASN A 261 21.24 -21.90 -17.34
CA ASN A 261 21.76 -22.36 -16.06
C ASN A 261 21.74 -23.90 -15.97
N GLN A 262 22.87 -24.47 -15.56
CA GLN A 262 23.08 -25.91 -15.38
C GLN A 262 22.18 -26.55 -14.32
N ALA A 263 21.53 -25.75 -13.47
CA ALA A 263 20.58 -26.24 -12.47
C ALA A 263 19.39 -27.02 -13.08
N ALA A 264 19.12 -26.87 -14.38
CA ALA A 264 18.10 -27.63 -15.10
C ALA A 264 18.63 -28.88 -15.84
N ASP A 265 19.95 -29.09 -15.89
CA ASP A 265 20.59 -30.14 -16.70
C ASP A 265 20.09 -31.54 -16.33
N GLN A 266 19.90 -31.80 -15.03
CA GLN A 266 19.40 -33.08 -14.54
C GLN A 266 17.94 -33.32 -14.93
N ILE A 267 17.14 -32.26 -15.00
CA ILE A 267 15.75 -32.34 -15.47
C ILE A 267 15.75 -32.68 -16.96
N LEU A 268 16.53 -31.95 -17.77
CA LEU A 268 16.67 -32.18 -19.21
C LEU A 268 17.17 -33.59 -19.53
N ALA A 269 18.20 -34.04 -18.83
CA ALA A 269 18.78 -35.37 -19.00
C ALA A 269 17.85 -36.52 -18.60
N SER A 270 16.80 -36.23 -17.82
CA SER A 270 15.77 -37.23 -17.48
C SER A 270 14.69 -37.40 -18.55
N MET A 271 14.64 -36.49 -19.53
CA MET A 271 13.57 -36.43 -20.53
C MET A 271 13.97 -37.15 -21.82
N ASP A 272 13.03 -37.91 -22.36
CA ASP A 272 13.03 -38.27 -23.79
C ASP A 272 12.62 -37.04 -24.60
N SER A 273 13.60 -36.19 -24.90
CA SER A 273 13.40 -34.92 -25.58
C SER A 273 12.65 -35.08 -26.90
N HIS A 274 12.93 -36.12 -27.69
CA HIS A 274 12.29 -36.33 -28.98
C HIS A 274 10.80 -36.65 -28.80
N TRP A 275 10.48 -37.56 -27.89
CA TRP A 275 9.08 -37.86 -27.56
C TRP A 275 8.36 -36.65 -26.98
N CYS A 276 9.00 -35.91 -26.06
CA CYS A 276 8.43 -34.69 -25.47
C CYS A 276 8.09 -33.64 -26.53
N MET A 277 9.01 -33.38 -27.46
CA MET A 277 8.80 -32.43 -28.56
C MET A 277 7.67 -32.90 -29.49
N SER A 278 7.58 -34.20 -29.75
CA SER A 278 6.48 -34.73 -30.55
C SER A 278 5.11 -34.53 -29.88
N ASP A 279 5.00 -34.82 -28.59
CA ASP A 279 3.74 -34.72 -27.84
C ASP A 279 3.30 -33.24 -27.66
N TRP A 280 4.25 -32.35 -27.37
CA TRP A 280 3.97 -30.94 -27.09
C TRP A 280 3.74 -30.07 -28.34
N ILE A 281 3.97 -30.60 -29.54
CA ILE A 281 3.98 -29.77 -30.77
C ILE A 281 2.62 -29.14 -31.10
N GLN A 282 1.51 -29.82 -30.79
CA GLN A 282 0.17 -29.29 -31.06
C GLN A 282 -0.09 -28.02 -30.26
N GLY A 283 0.32 -27.99 -28.99
CA GLY A 283 0.15 -26.80 -28.16
C GLY A 283 1.16 -25.70 -28.51
N PHE A 284 2.34 -26.06 -29.03
CA PHE A 284 3.29 -25.10 -29.58
C PHE A 284 2.69 -24.38 -30.79
N GLN A 285 2.13 -25.13 -31.76
CA GLN A 285 1.41 -24.55 -32.90
C GLN A 285 0.26 -23.66 -32.44
N GLY A 286 -0.61 -24.17 -31.55
CA GLY A 286 -1.80 -23.45 -31.09
C GLY A 286 -1.53 -22.16 -30.32
N GLY A 287 -0.31 -21.94 -29.81
CA GLY A 287 0.07 -20.67 -29.18
C GLY A 287 0.89 -19.73 -30.07
N CYS A 288 1.31 -20.18 -31.26
CA CYS A 288 2.02 -19.33 -32.22
C CYS A 288 1.07 -18.50 -33.11
N TYR A 289 -0.22 -18.83 -33.17
CA TYR A 289 -1.20 -18.21 -34.06
C TYR A 289 -2.51 -17.89 -33.34
N ASP A 290 -3.18 -16.80 -33.73
CA ASP A 290 -4.45 -16.35 -33.14
C ASP A 290 -5.70 -17.04 -33.76
N GLY A 291 -5.52 -17.85 -34.79
CA GLY A 291 -6.58 -18.61 -35.46
C GLY A 291 -6.26 -18.86 -36.94
N SER A 292 -7.04 -19.72 -37.62
CA SER A 292 -6.84 -19.98 -39.06
C SER A 292 -6.85 -18.68 -39.87
N GLY A 293 -5.95 -18.56 -40.86
CA GLY A 293 -5.79 -17.35 -41.65
C GLY A 293 -5.04 -16.20 -40.98
N THR A 294 -4.48 -16.39 -39.78
CA THR A 294 -3.66 -15.36 -39.10
C THR A 294 -2.16 -15.62 -39.27
N PRO A 295 -1.32 -14.57 -39.33
CA PRO A 295 0.13 -14.73 -39.24
C PRO A 295 0.56 -15.20 -37.85
N ALA A 296 1.83 -15.57 -37.71
CA ALA A 296 2.42 -15.88 -36.40
C ALA A 296 2.44 -14.64 -35.47
N ILE A 297 2.39 -14.88 -34.17
CA ILE A 297 2.53 -13.84 -33.15
C ILE A 297 3.88 -13.12 -33.26
N SER A 298 3.90 -11.81 -32.98
CA SER A 298 5.11 -10.98 -33.13
C SER A 298 6.26 -11.37 -32.19
N ASN A 299 5.94 -11.91 -31.02
CA ASN A 299 6.90 -12.26 -29.96
C ASN A 299 7.10 -13.77 -29.82
N ALA A 300 7.14 -14.49 -30.95
CA ALA A 300 7.21 -15.95 -30.94
C ALA A 300 8.42 -16.51 -30.16
N GLY A 301 9.58 -15.83 -30.18
CA GLY A 301 10.74 -16.22 -29.38
C GLY A 301 10.42 -16.29 -27.88
N THR A 302 9.83 -15.23 -27.31
CA THR A 302 9.41 -15.20 -25.90
C THR A 302 8.34 -16.23 -25.59
N PHE A 303 7.41 -16.48 -26.52
CA PHE A 303 6.42 -17.55 -26.35
C PHE A 303 7.09 -18.94 -26.30
N ILE A 304 8.04 -19.23 -27.18
CA ILE A 304 8.80 -20.49 -27.17
C ILE A 304 9.52 -20.67 -25.83
N GLU A 305 10.17 -19.63 -25.32
CA GLU A 305 10.80 -19.66 -23.98
C GLU A 305 9.79 -20.01 -22.88
N GLN A 306 8.63 -19.34 -22.85
CA GLN A 306 7.58 -19.62 -21.85
C GLN A 306 7.06 -21.04 -21.96
N TYR A 307 6.89 -21.53 -23.18
CA TYR A 307 6.38 -22.85 -23.46
C TYR A 307 7.36 -23.96 -23.00
N LEU A 308 8.65 -23.79 -23.31
CA LEU A 308 9.71 -24.69 -22.88
C LEU A 308 9.93 -24.64 -21.37
N ASN A 309 9.88 -23.45 -20.75
CA ASN A 309 9.92 -23.31 -19.29
C ASN A 309 8.77 -24.09 -18.61
N ALA A 310 7.56 -23.99 -19.16
CA ALA A 310 6.40 -24.71 -18.64
C ALA A 310 6.56 -26.23 -18.77
N MET A 311 7.08 -26.71 -19.90
CA MET A 311 7.39 -28.13 -20.11
C MET A 311 8.35 -28.67 -19.02
N LEU A 312 9.46 -27.96 -18.77
CA LEU A 312 10.42 -28.34 -17.73
C LEU A 312 9.84 -28.27 -16.32
N MET A 313 9.01 -27.26 -16.02
CA MET A 313 8.34 -27.15 -14.72
C MET A 313 7.40 -28.33 -14.47
N VAL A 314 6.64 -28.77 -15.47
CA VAL A 314 5.74 -29.94 -15.33
C VAL A 314 6.53 -31.22 -15.10
N GLN A 315 7.65 -31.41 -15.81
CA GLN A 315 8.54 -32.55 -15.63
C GLN A 315 9.12 -32.57 -14.20
N ALA A 316 9.75 -31.48 -13.79
CA ALA A 316 10.42 -31.40 -12.49
C ALA A 316 9.45 -31.34 -11.31
N GLY A 317 8.22 -30.89 -11.53
CA GLY A 317 7.13 -30.91 -10.56
C GLY A 317 6.38 -32.25 -10.49
N ASN A 318 6.82 -33.28 -11.23
CA ASN A 318 6.16 -34.58 -11.33
C ASN A 318 4.65 -34.48 -11.64
N ASN A 319 4.26 -33.47 -12.43
CA ASN A 319 2.87 -33.18 -12.78
C ASN A 319 1.93 -33.11 -11.54
N ASN A 320 2.40 -32.57 -10.41
CA ASN A 320 1.64 -32.53 -9.15
C ASN A 320 1.55 -31.11 -8.59
N LEU A 321 0.32 -30.62 -8.39
CA LEU A 321 0.02 -29.30 -7.82
C LEU A 321 -0.34 -29.32 -6.33
N LEU A 322 -0.33 -30.49 -5.70
CA LEU A 322 -0.73 -30.68 -4.32
C LEU A 322 0.48 -30.91 -3.41
N GLN A 323 1.68 -30.55 -3.84
CA GLN A 323 2.89 -30.70 -3.03
C GLN A 323 3.05 -29.53 -2.07
N SER A 324 3.45 -29.86 -0.84
CA SER A 324 4.00 -28.89 0.11
C SER A 324 5.51 -28.86 0.00
N VAL A 325 6.11 -27.77 0.44
CA VAL A 325 7.58 -27.64 0.48
C VAL A 325 8.15 -28.64 1.49
N PRO A 326 9.21 -29.41 1.14
CA PRO A 326 9.86 -30.31 2.08
C PRO A 326 10.36 -29.59 3.34
N ALA A 327 10.34 -30.30 4.47
CA ALA A 327 10.84 -29.75 5.73
C ALA A 327 12.31 -29.31 5.60
N GLY A 328 12.63 -28.10 6.08
CA GLY A 328 13.98 -27.52 5.99
C GLY A 328 14.28 -26.77 4.68
N SER A 329 13.38 -26.78 3.70
CA SER A 329 13.48 -25.96 2.49
C SER A 329 12.77 -24.61 2.66
N ASP A 330 13.08 -23.67 1.76
CA ASP A 330 12.44 -22.36 1.76
C ASP A 330 10.93 -22.47 1.44
N ALA A 331 10.08 -22.23 2.44
CA ALA A 331 8.62 -22.28 2.33
C ALA A 331 8.00 -20.94 1.88
N THR A 332 8.79 -20.04 1.30
CA THR A 332 8.29 -18.75 0.81
C THR A 332 8.50 -18.59 -0.70
N GLN A 333 7.71 -17.72 -1.33
CA GLN A 333 7.84 -17.38 -2.75
C GLN A 333 7.77 -15.87 -2.95
N GLY A 334 8.36 -15.37 -4.04
CA GLY A 334 8.22 -13.99 -4.46
C GLY A 334 6.75 -13.63 -4.72
N CYS A 335 6.32 -12.48 -4.20
CA CYS A 335 4.96 -12.01 -4.36
C CYS A 335 4.88 -10.49 -4.28
N ARG A 336 3.76 -9.96 -4.76
CA ARG A 336 3.35 -8.57 -4.64
C ARG A 336 2.42 -8.42 -3.44
N VAL A 337 2.76 -7.52 -2.53
CA VAL A 337 1.95 -7.22 -1.35
C VAL A 337 1.60 -5.74 -1.31
N THR A 338 0.36 -5.47 -0.93
CA THR A 338 -0.09 -4.11 -0.65
C THR A 338 0.45 -3.67 0.70
N LYS A 339 1.21 -2.58 0.73
CA LYS A 339 1.63 -1.91 1.96
C LYS A 339 1.25 -0.44 1.93
N ALA A 340 0.97 0.13 3.09
CA ALA A 340 0.80 1.57 3.20
C ALA A 340 2.16 2.26 3.08
N SER A 341 2.28 3.18 2.13
CA SER A 341 3.36 4.15 2.07
C SER A 341 3.01 5.32 2.97
N VAL A 342 3.79 5.49 4.03
CA VAL A 342 3.70 6.61 4.97
C VAL A 342 4.92 7.49 4.77
N PRO A 343 4.74 8.74 4.33
CA PRO A 343 5.86 9.64 4.15
C PRO A 343 6.29 10.24 5.50
N VAL A 344 7.51 10.78 5.55
CA VAL A 344 8.19 11.16 6.80
C VAL A 344 7.45 12.28 7.54
N GLU A 345 6.73 13.12 6.81
CA GLU A 345 5.93 14.24 7.28
C GLU A 345 4.86 13.79 8.28
N ILE A 346 4.27 12.60 8.08
CA ILE A 346 3.25 12.08 9.02
C ILE A 346 3.90 11.71 10.36
N PHE A 347 5.11 11.16 10.35
CA PHE A 347 5.84 10.88 11.59
C PHE A 347 6.24 12.17 12.31
N ALA A 348 6.68 13.19 11.57
CA ALA A 348 6.95 14.50 12.12
C ALA A 348 5.69 15.11 12.77
N LEU A 349 4.53 14.99 12.11
CA LEU A 349 3.25 15.46 12.61
C LEU A 349 2.82 14.75 13.91
N VAL A 350 2.97 13.41 13.96
CA VAL A 350 2.75 12.61 15.17
C VAL A 350 3.67 13.10 16.30
N GLY A 351 4.95 13.33 15.99
CA GLY A 351 5.92 13.86 16.95
C GLY A 351 5.53 15.24 17.50
N VAL A 352 5.18 16.18 16.63
CA VAL A 352 4.76 17.54 17.02
C VAL A 352 3.54 17.50 17.93
N VAL A 353 2.50 16.75 17.56
CA VAL A 353 1.28 16.63 18.37
C VAL A 353 1.59 15.96 19.71
N GLY A 354 2.43 14.91 19.72
CA GLY A 354 2.87 14.25 20.95
C GLY A 354 3.62 15.21 21.90
N VAL A 355 4.52 16.05 21.37
CA VAL A 355 5.24 17.06 22.16
C VAL A 355 4.28 18.09 22.74
N LEU A 356 3.28 18.55 21.96
CA LEU A 356 2.28 19.49 22.47
C LEU A 356 1.47 18.90 23.63
N VAL A 357 1.04 17.64 23.51
CA VAL A 357 0.34 16.92 24.59
C VAL A 357 1.23 16.84 25.83
N LEU A 358 2.52 16.51 25.66
CA LEU A 358 3.45 16.43 26.77
C LEU A 358 3.67 17.79 27.44
N VAL A 359 3.89 18.86 26.68
CA VAL A 359 4.12 20.21 27.20
C VAL A 359 2.89 20.72 27.95
N THR A 360 1.69 20.53 27.40
CA THR A 360 0.44 20.91 28.07
C THR A 360 0.19 20.10 29.34
N LEU A 361 0.50 18.80 29.33
CA LEU A 361 0.43 17.95 30.53
C LEU A 361 1.42 18.43 31.61
N LEU A 362 2.66 18.73 31.25
CA LEU A 362 3.66 19.27 32.18
C LEU A 362 3.23 20.62 32.74
N ALA A 363 2.70 21.52 31.89
CA ALA A 363 2.16 22.80 32.34
C ALA A 363 0.99 22.61 33.33
N TRP A 364 0.10 21.67 33.07
CA TRP A 364 -1.00 21.33 33.97
C TRP A 364 -0.49 20.83 35.33
N LEU A 365 0.53 19.96 35.34
CA LEU A 365 1.15 19.44 36.55
C LEU A 365 1.84 20.55 37.35
N VAL A 366 2.60 21.43 36.71
CA VAL A 366 3.25 22.58 37.37
C VAL A 366 2.20 23.49 38.01
N LEU A 367 1.12 23.81 37.30
CA LEU A 367 0.03 24.62 37.84
C LEU A 367 -0.71 23.93 39.00
N LEU A 368 -0.78 22.60 39.00
CA LEU A 368 -1.31 21.80 40.11
C LEU A 368 -0.44 21.97 41.36
N VAL A 369 0.87 21.78 41.23
CA VAL A 369 1.83 21.90 42.34
C VAL A 369 1.85 23.32 42.91
N VAL A 370 1.92 24.35 42.05
CA VAL A 370 1.89 25.75 42.48
C VAL A 370 0.58 26.08 43.21
N GLY A 371 -0.55 25.56 42.73
CA GLY A 371 -1.84 25.71 43.40
C GLY A 371 -1.90 25.06 44.79
N PHE A 372 -1.22 23.92 44.96
CA PHE A 372 -1.18 23.20 46.24
C PHE A 372 -0.24 23.85 47.27
N CYS A 373 0.95 24.28 46.84
CA CYS A 373 1.93 24.93 47.71
C CYS A 373 1.51 26.35 48.16
N GLY A 374 0.65 27.04 47.42
CA GLY A 374 0.08 28.35 47.79
C GLY A 374 -1.01 28.31 48.88
N GLY A 375 -1.29 27.15 49.47
CA GLY A 375 -2.52 26.83 50.22
C GLY A 375 -2.85 27.66 51.47
N LYS A 376 -1.94 28.47 52.02
CA LYS A 376 -2.22 29.28 53.23
C LYS A 376 -3.02 30.56 52.93
N LYS A 377 -2.92 31.14 51.73
CA LYS A 377 -3.61 32.40 51.35
C LYS A 377 -4.95 32.17 50.64
N MET A 378 -5.24 30.95 50.19
CA MET A 378 -6.43 30.61 49.39
C MET A 378 -7.64 30.09 50.19
N ARG A 379 -7.53 29.80 51.49
CA ARG A 379 -8.63 29.17 52.25
C ARG A 379 -9.91 30.01 52.29
N GLY A 380 -9.83 31.33 52.44
CA GLY A 380 -11.00 32.23 52.46
C GLY A 380 -11.58 32.55 51.07
N MET A 381 -10.82 32.33 49.99
CA MET A 381 -11.21 32.64 48.61
C MET A 381 -11.59 31.39 47.81
N ARG A 382 -11.53 30.21 48.44
CA ARG A 382 -11.75 28.90 47.81
C ARG A 382 -13.16 28.74 47.26
N ASP A 383 -14.15 29.23 47.99
CA ASP A 383 -15.56 29.16 47.61
C ASP A 383 -15.86 30.06 46.40
N VAL A 384 -15.20 31.22 46.30
CA VAL A 384 -15.37 32.18 45.20
C VAL A 384 -14.58 31.76 43.96
N LEU A 385 -13.35 31.28 44.14
CA LEU A 385 -12.53 30.68 43.08
C LEU A 385 -13.09 29.34 42.56
N GLY A 386 -14.05 28.73 43.28
CA GLY A 386 -14.78 27.54 42.83
C GLY A 386 -15.60 27.80 41.55
N TYR A 387 -16.05 29.04 41.35
CA TYR A 387 -17.04 29.41 40.34
C TYR A 387 -16.49 30.24 39.17
N VAL A 388 -15.17 30.26 38.95
CA VAL A 388 -14.58 30.97 37.81
C VAL A 388 -15.13 30.36 36.49
N PRO A 389 -15.91 31.12 35.70
CA PRO A 389 -16.48 30.61 34.46
C PRO A 389 -15.38 30.60 33.39
N VAL A 390 -15.11 29.42 32.84
CA VAL A 390 -14.08 29.24 31.79
C VAL A 390 -14.66 28.51 30.58
N SER A 391 -15.60 27.59 30.80
CA SER A 391 -16.38 26.97 29.73
C SER A 391 -17.60 27.82 29.37
N LEU A 392 -18.17 27.59 28.18
CA LEU A 392 -19.46 28.16 27.76
C LEU A 392 -20.56 27.89 28.81
N THR A 393 -20.63 26.66 29.32
CA THR A 393 -21.56 26.27 30.38
C THR A 393 -21.31 27.03 31.69
N GLY A 394 -20.04 27.30 32.01
CA GLY A 394 -19.67 28.13 33.15
C GLY A 394 -20.16 29.57 33.00
N TRP A 395 -20.00 30.15 31.81
CA TRP A 395 -20.49 31.49 31.50
C TRP A 395 -22.02 31.58 31.49
N MET A 396 -22.71 30.59 30.92
CA MET A 396 -24.19 30.51 30.96
C MET A 396 -24.71 30.39 32.40
N LEU A 397 -24.08 29.56 33.22
CA LEU A 397 -24.45 29.39 34.63
C LEU A 397 -24.19 30.68 35.43
N HIS A 398 -23.10 31.38 35.13
CA HIS A 398 -22.79 32.67 35.75
C HIS A 398 -23.82 33.73 35.36
N ALA A 399 -24.17 33.84 34.08
CA ALA A 399 -25.19 34.75 33.59
C ALA A 399 -26.58 34.48 34.22
N ALA A 400 -26.96 33.21 34.38
CA ALA A 400 -28.22 32.85 35.06
C ALA A 400 -28.23 33.26 36.54
N ARG A 401 -27.08 33.17 37.23
CA ARG A 401 -26.95 33.59 38.63
C ARG A 401 -26.99 35.11 38.79
N GLU A 402 -26.33 35.84 37.90
CA GLU A 402 -26.41 37.31 37.90
C GLU A 402 -27.80 37.81 37.53
N GLY A 403 -28.48 37.13 36.59
CA GLY A 403 -29.87 37.41 36.23
C GLY A 403 -30.83 37.22 37.41
N GLY A 404 -30.76 36.08 38.11
CA GLY A 404 -31.60 35.81 39.28
C GLY A 404 -31.31 36.68 40.50
N ALA A 405 -30.10 37.23 40.63
CA ALA A 405 -29.75 38.16 41.71
C ALA A 405 -30.32 39.58 41.50
N ARG A 406 -30.70 39.93 40.26
CA ARG A 406 -31.24 41.25 39.89
C ARG A 406 -32.73 41.40 40.17
N ASP A 407 -33.50 40.31 40.12
CA ASP A 407 -34.96 40.31 40.36
C ASP A 407 -35.36 40.64 41.80
N GLY A 408 -34.43 40.62 42.77
CA GLY A 408 -34.68 41.02 44.15
C GLY A 408 -34.65 42.54 44.42
N ARG A 409 -34.25 43.36 43.44
CA ARG A 409 -34.21 44.83 43.57
C ARG A 409 -34.82 45.45 42.32
N GLY A 410 -36.14 45.64 42.31
CA GLY A 410 -36.96 46.14 41.19
C GLY A 410 -36.33 47.23 40.32
N ARG A 411 -35.52 46.81 39.34
CA ARG A 411 -35.05 47.60 38.22
C ARG A 411 -35.34 46.79 36.98
N GLU A 412 -36.51 47.07 36.40
CA GLU A 412 -36.92 46.58 35.10
C GLU A 412 -35.85 46.87 34.04
N GLY A 413 -35.79 45.97 33.07
CA GLY A 413 -34.73 45.82 32.08
C GLY A 413 -34.10 47.12 31.57
N LEU A 414 -32.87 47.37 31.99
CA LEU A 414 -31.96 48.11 31.12
C LEU A 414 -31.62 47.20 29.95
N VAL A 415 -32.12 47.55 28.76
CA VAL A 415 -31.53 47.11 27.50
C VAL A 415 -30.07 47.58 27.53
N THR A 416 -29.17 46.69 27.94
CA THR A 416 -27.74 46.91 27.78
C THR A 416 -27.47 46.90 26.28
N GLU A 417 -27.19 48.06 25.71
CA GLU A 417 -26.56 48.16 24.39
C GLU A 417 -25.43 47.13 24.30
N VAL A 418 -25.39 46.39 23.19
CA VAL A 418 -24.31 45.45 22.88
C VAL A 418 -23.03 46.27 22.69
N ARG A 419 -22.33 46.54 23.80
CA ARG A 419 -21.07 47.30 23.83
C ARG A 419 -19.90 46.32 23.87
N GLU A 420 -18.78 46.70 23.22
CA GLU A 420 -17.62 45.84 23.02
C GLU A 420 -17.12 45.22 24.35
N LEU A 421 -17.02 43.88 24.40
CA LEU A 421 -16.59 43.08 25.57
C LEU A 421 -15.11 43.29 25.97
N ARG A 422 -14.39 44.13 25.23
CA ARG A 422 -12.93 44.32 25.31
C ARG A 422 -12.47 44.92 26.65
N ASP A 423 -13.26 45.83 27.21
CA ASP A 423 -12.86 46.65 28.37
C ASP A 423 -13.45 46.13 29.70
N TRP A 424 -14.05 44.94 29.67
CA TRP A 424 -14.65 44.31 30.83
C TRP A 424 -13.61 43.49 31.61
N ARG A 425 -13.65 43.63 32.94
CA ARG A 425 -12.83 42.84 33.88
C ARG A 425 -13.75 41.94 34.71
N TYR A 426 -13.32 40.72 34.97
CA TYR A 426 -13.92 39.85 35.98
C TYR A 426 -13.13 39.99 37.27
N GLY A 427 -13.77 40.39 38.36
CA GLY A 427 -13.10 40.60 39.64
C GLY A 427 -13.92 40.16 40.83
N VAL A 428 -13.25 40.08 41.97
CA VAL A 428 -13.85 39.76 43.26
C VAL A 428 -14.01 41.07 44.04
N ASP A 429 -15.26 41.43 44.32
CA ASP A 429 -15.62 42.64 45.07
C ASP A 429 -15.93 42.31 46.54
N ASP A 430 -15.44 43.16 47.45
CA ASP A 430 -15.52 42.99 48.91
C ASP A 430 -16.63 43.85 49.55
N GLU A 431 -17.50 44.50 48.78
CA GLU A 431 -18.54 45.38 49.31
C GLU A 431 -19.61 44.67 50.15
N GLY A 432 -19.37 44.63 51.48
CA GLY A 432 -20.35 45.05 52.48
C GLY A 432 -21.13 44.00 53.25
N ILE A 433 -21.25 42.74 52.79
CA ILE A 433 -21.91 41.67 53.58
C ILE A 433 -21.22 40.32 53.36
N GLY A 434 -20.09 40.12 54.03
CA GLY A 434 -19.59 38.81 54.50
C GLY A 434 -19.23 37.70 53.50
N ARG A 435 -19.41 37.86 52.18
CA ARG A 435 -18.92 36.91 51.17
C ARG A 435 -18.43 37.64 49.92
N PRO A 436 -17.22 37.33 49.41
CA PRO A 436 -16.74 37.94 48.18
C PRO A 436 -17.62 37.48 47.01
N MET A 437 -18.13 38.42 46.21
CA MET A 437 -18.89 38.11 44.99
C MET A 437 -18.02 38.36 43.77
N ALA A 438 -18.02 37.40 42.84
CA ALA A 438 -17.49 37.62 41.52
C ALA A 438 -18.46 38.49 40.70
N ARG A 439 -17.97 39.59 40.13
CA ARG A 439 -18.74 40.50 39.27
C ARG A 439 -17.93 40.94 38.06
N LEU A 440 -18.66 41.31 37.01
CA LEU A 440 -18.15 42.08 35.89
C LEU A 440 -17.92 43.55 36.32
N LEU A 441 -16.66 43.97 36.32
CA LEU A 441 -16.18 45.31 36.64
C LEU A 441 -15.85 46.07 35.35
N ARG A 442 -16.20 47.36 35.31
CA ARG A 442 -15.88 48.26 34.20
C ARG A 442 -14.58 49.01 34.48
N GLU A 443 -13.72 49.18 33.47
CA GLU A 443 -12.64 50.17 33.57
C GLU A 443 -13.23 51.59 33.46
N GLY A 444 -13.08 52.38 34.55
CA GLY A 444 -13.45 53.81 34.58
C GLY A 444 -14.90 54.11 34.98
N ALA A 445 -15.43 53.44 36.01
CA ALA A 445 -16.65 53.86 36.71
C ALA A 445 -16.30 54.37 38.12
#